data_AF-A0A7X8LZA4-F1
#
_entry.id   AF-A0A7X8LZA4-F1
#
_cell.length_a   1.000
_cell.length_b   1.000
_cell.length_c   1.000
_cell.angle_alpha   90.00
_cell.angle_beta   90.00
_cell.angle_gamma   90.00
#
_symmetry.space_group_name_H-M   'P 1'
#
loop_
_entity.id
_entity.type
_entity.pdbx_description
1 polymer ?
#
loop_
_entity_poly.entity_id
_entity_poly.type
_entity_poly.pdbx_seq_one_letter_code
_entity_poly.pdbx_strand_id
1 'polypeptide(L)'
;MKEKAATTFLFTILFVLMFATVSNANSSWHWVTVSPLKVLPFAVFFTLLIETAAVVFVGKTVDIKKTFIVVTLANIFSFLAPGFFRAYRFIPTSGAFSLYAAFNKGPYYIILTGYLVLTLLVELPVVYFSLRKEARNKWSFIISIITSNIITTVLVAICERQICIGRW
;
A
#
# COMPACT_ATOMS: atom_id res chain seq x y z
N MET A 1 -26.95 4.79 -38.96
CA MET A 1 -26.94 3.38 -38.53
C MET A 1 -25.62 2.97 -37.89
N LYS A 2 -24.45 3.32 -38.47
CA LYS A 2 -23.12 2.98 -37.91
C LYS A 2 -22.86 3.53 -36.51
N GLU A 3 -23.27 4.76 -36.23
CA GLU A 3 -23.09 5.38 -34.90
C GLU A 3 -23.91 4.66 -33.81
N LYS A 4 -25.16 4.29 -34.09
CA LYS A 4 -26.00 3.52 -33.16
C LYS A 4 -25.38 2.15 -32.87
N ALA A 5 -24.82 1.49 -33.88
CA ALA A 5 -24.14 0.20 -33.71
C ALA A 5 -22.87 0.32 -32.85
N ALA A 6 -22.07 1.38 -33.04
CA ALA A 6 -20.89 1.66 -32.22
C ALA A 6 -21.27 1.93 -30.76
N THR A 7 -22.32 2.72 -30.53
CA THR A 7 -22.84 3.00 -29.19
C THR A 7 -23.36 1.74 -28.50
N THR A 8 -24.13 0.90 -29.21
CA THR A 8 -24.60 -0.39 -28.66
C THR A 8 -23.44 -1.33 -28.33
N PHE A 9 -22.44 -1.40 -29.20
CA PHE A 9 -21.24 -2.21 -28.97
C PHE A 9 -20.45 -1.72 -27.74
N LEU A 10 -20.27 -0.41 -27.60
CA LEU A 10 -19.63 0.21 -26.43
C LEU A 10 -20.39 -0.12 -25.14
N PHE A 11 -21.72 0.03 -25.12
CA PHE A 11 -22.54 -0.32 -23.96
C PHE A 11 -22.51 -1.81 -23.63
N THR A 12 -22.40 -2.68 -24.65
CA THR A 12 -22.31 -4.13 -24.44
C THR A 12 -20.95 -4.51 -23.84
N ILE A 13 -19.86 -3.89 -24.29
CA ILE A 13 -18.53 -4.06 -23.68
C ILE A 13 -18.55 -3.59 -22.23
N LEU A 14 -19.08 -2.40 -21.96
CA LEU A 14 -19.20 -1.87 -20.60
C LEU A 14 -20.04 -2.80 -19.71
N PHE A 15 -21.17 -3.31 -20.22
CA PHE A 15 -22.02 -4.27 -19.51
C PHE A 15 -21.27 -5.56 -19.18
N VAL A 16 -20.57 -6.17 -20.16
CA VAL A 16 -19.81 -7.41 -19.93
C VAL A 16 -18.67 -7.20 -18.93
N LEU A 17 -18.00 -6.05 -18.95
CA LEU A 17 -16.97 -5.70 -17.97
C LEU A 17 -17.53 -5.57 -16.54
N MET A 18 -18.81 -5.25 -16.37
CA MET A 18 -19.46 -5.24 -15.05
C MET A 18 -19.72 -6.65 -14.48
N PHE A 19 -19.77 -7.69 -15.32
CA PHE A 19 -19.98 -9.09 -14.90
C PHE A 19 -18.68 -9.89 -14.69
N ALA A 20 -17.50 -9.29 -14.85
CA ALA A 20 -16.22 -9.95 -14.57
C ALA A 20 -15.95 -10.11 -13.06
N THR A 21 -16.96 -10.51 -12.28
CA THR A 21 -16.80 -10.91 -10.89
C THR A 21 -16.49 -12.41 -10.87
N VAL A 22 -15.25 -12.75 -10.54
CA VAL A 22 -14.88 -14.14 -10.25
C VAL A 22 -15.64 -14.55 -8.99
N SER A 23 -16.67 -15.38 -9.12
CA SER A 23 -17.37 -15.95 -7.98
C SER A 23 -16.51 -17.06 -7.35
N ASN A 24 -15.78 -16.70 -6.30
CA ASN A 24 -15.10 -17.69 -5.45
C ASN A 24 -16.12 -18.32 -4.51
N ALA A 25 -17.05 -19.10 -5.05
CA ALA A 25 -18.02 -19.83 -4.25
C ALA A 25 -17.30 -20.99 -3.52
N ASN A 26 -17.19 -20.87 -2.19
CA ASN A 26 -16.60 -21.84 -1.25
C ASN A 26 -15.08 -22.10 -1.28
N SER A 27 -14.29 -21.44 -2.14
CA SER A 27 -12.82 -21.56 -2.11
C SER A 27 -12.22 -20.59 -1.08
N SER A 28 -11.40 -21.09 -0.16
CA SER A 28 -10.70 -20.28 0.83
C SER A 28 -9.23 -20.12 0.45
N TRP A 29 -8.80 -18.86 0.29
CA TRP A 29 -7.41 -18.55 0.04
C TRP A 29 -6.51 -19.09 1.16
N HIS A 30 -5.45 -19.80 0.78
CA HIS A 30 -4.41 -20.24 1.69
C HIS A 30 -3.02 -19.93 1.14
N TRP A 31 -2.09 -19.64 2.03
CA TRP A 31 -0.68 -19.46 1.70
C TRP A 31 -0.01 -20.82 1.56
N VAL A 32 0.57 -21.09 0.40
CA VAL A 32 1.29 -22.33 0.09
C VAL A 32 2.67 -22.33 0.74
N THR A 33 3.31 -21.15 0.81
CA THR A 33 4.64 -20.97 1.41
C THR A 33 4.54 -20.31 2.78
N VAL A 34 4.79 -19.00 2.85
CA VAL A 34 4.72 -18.20 4.08
C VAL A 34 3.68 -17.11 3.90
N SER A 35 3.04 -16.73 5.01
CA SER A 35 2.11 -15.61 5.00
C SER A 35 2.86 -14.27 4.98
N PRO A 36 2.30 -13.24 4.32
CA PRO A 36 2.73 -11.85 4.40
C PRO A 36 3.06 -11.36 5.81
N LEU A 37 2.27 -11.78 6.81
CA LEU A 37 2.47 -11.42 8.21
C LEU A 37 3.85 -11.83 8.77
N LYS A 38 4.42 -12.94 8.30
CA LYS A 38 5.75 -13.38 8.73
C LYS A 38 6.88 -12.56 8.10
N VAL A 39 6.65 -12.01 6.92
CA VAL A 39 7.63 -11.19 6.18
C VAL A 39 7.52 -9.70 6.56
N LEU A 40 6.38 -9.28 7.12
CA LEU A 40 6.09 -7.90 7.52
C LEU A 40 7.17 -7.24 8.38
N PRO A 41 7.77 -7.88 9.42
CA PRO A 41 8.83 -7.23 10.21
C PRO A 41 10.05 -6.83 9.36
N PHE A 42 10.42 -7.66 8.39
CA PHE A 42 11.52 -7.37 7.47
C PHE A 42 11.15 -6.25 6.50
N ALA A 43 9.92 -6.27 5.97
CA ALA A 43 9.41 -5.20 5.12
C ALA A 43 9.47 -3.85 5.86
N VAL A 44 8.95 -3.79 7.09
CA VAL A 44 9.00 -2.58 7.93
C VAL A 44 10.44 -2.12 8.17
N PHE A 45 11.35 -3.04 8.52
CA PHE A 45 12.74 -2.71 8.76
C PHE A 45 13.42 -2.07 7.53
N PHE A 46 13.29 -2.68 6.36
CA PHE A 46 13.90 -2.16 5.13
C PHE A 46 13.23 -0.87 4.66
N THR A 47 11.91 -0.75 4.80
CA THR A 47 11.19 0.49 4.48
C THR A 47 11.70 1.66 5.32
N LEU A 48 11.76 1.49 6.65
CA LEU A 48 12.28 2.53 7.55
C LEU A 48 13.72 2.91 7.24
N LEU A 49 14.57 1.93 6.92
CA LEU A 49 15.96 2.16 6.56
C LEU A 49 16.08 3.00 5.28
N ILE A 50 15.39 2.59 4.21
CA ILE A 50 15.47 3.25 2.90
C ILE A 50 14.87 4.66 2.96
N GLU A 51 13.71 4.82 3.60
CA GLU A 51 13.02 6.11 3.64
C GLU A 51 13.73 7.11 4.54
N THR A 52 14.24 6.68 5.70
CA THR A 52 15.05 7.54 6.55
C THR A 52 16.32 7.97 5.81
N ALA A 53 17.01 7.05 5.14
CA ALA A 53 18.20 7.37 4.37
C ALA A 53 17.89 8.35 3.22
N ALA A 54 16.80 8.13 2.48
CA ALA A 54 16.39 9.04 1.42
C ALA A 54 16.13 10.45 1.97
N VAL A 55 15.33 10.57 3.03
CA VAL A 55 14.98 11.88 3.61
C VAL A 55 16.22 12.60 4.15
N VAL A 56 17.13 11.91 4.83
CA VAL A 56 18.37 12.50 5.36
C VAL A 56 19.30 12.92 4.23
N PHE A 57 19.62 12.03 3.29
CA PHE A 57 20.67 12.29 2.28
C PHE A 57 20.17 13.10 1.08
N VAL A 58 18.97 12.79 0.57
CA VAL A 58 18.37 13.45 -0.60
C VAL A 58 17.54 14.66 -0.18
N GLY A 59 16.75 14.52 0.89
CA GLY A 59 16.00 15.63 1.48
C GLY A 59 16.88 16.65 2.23
N LYS A 60 18.12 16.25 2.58
CA LYS A 60 19.11 17.07 3.28
C LYS A 60 18.55 17.62 4.60
N THR A 61 17.90 16.77 5.39
CA THR A 61 17.47 17.12 6.75
C THR A 61 18.65 17.11 7.70
N VAL A 62 18.66 18.04 8.67
CA VAL A 62 19.80 18.23 9.57
C VAL A 62 19.74 17.27 10.76
N ASP A 63 18.55 16.99 11.31
CA ASP A 63 18.38 16.13 12.48
C ASP A 63 17.96 14.71 12.07
N ILE A 64 18.94 13.80 12.07
CA ILE A 64 18.74 12.37 11.74
C ILE A 64 17.80 11.69 12.75
N LYS A 65 17.93 12.00 14.05
CA LYS A 65 17.12 11.35 15.10
C LYS A 65 15.67 11.73 14.95
N LYS A 66 15.40 13.03 14.78
CA LYS A 66 14.05 13.52 14.55
C LYS A 66 13.47 13.02 13.23
N THR A 67 14.29 12.96 12.17
CA THR A 67 13.89 12.39 10.88
C THR A 67 13.44 10.93 11.04
N PHE A 68 14.23 10.10 11.70
CA PHE A 68 13.91 8.69 11.94
C PHE A 68 12.60 8.52 12.71
N ILE A 69 12.38 9.30 13.77
CA ILE A 69 11.13 9.25 14.57
C ILE A 69 9.92 9.63 13.70
N VAL A 70 10.01 10.72 12.94
CA VAL A 70 8.92 11.18 12.08
C VAL A 70 8.61 10.18 10.98
N VAL A 71 9.62 9.65 10.29
CA VAL A 71 9.45 8.62 9.24
C VAL A 71 8.81 7.36 9.84
N THR A 72 9.26 6.94 11.03
CA THR A 72 8.68 5.79 11.74
C THR A 72 7.20 5.99 12.06
N LEU A 73 6.83 7.15 12.61
CA LEU A 73 5.44 7.46 12.89
C LEU A 73 4.60 7.53 11.62
N ALA A 74 5.11 8.17 10.57
CA ALA A 74 4.42 8.28 9.30
C ALA A 74 4.18 6.89 8.67
N ASN A 75 5.17 6.01 8.73
CA ASN A 75 5.06 4.61 8.31
C ASN A 75 4.00 3.84 9.11
N ILE A 76 4.00 3.97 10.43
CA ILE A 76 2.99 3.30 11.26
C ILE A 76 1.59 3.72 10.82
N PHE A 77 1.35 5.02 10.62
CA PHE A 77 0.05 5.50 10.15
C PHE A 77 -0.26 5.03 8.71
N SER A 78 0.73 5.06 7.82
CA SER A 78 0.55 4.68 6.42
C SER A 78 0.32 3.17 6.24
N PHE A 79 0.90 2.32 7.09
CA PHE A 79 0.60 0.88 7.15
C PHE A 79 -0.76 0.58 7.78
N LEU A 80 -1.17 1.35 8.79
CA LEU A 80 -2.45 1.14 9.47
C LEU A 80 -3.65 1.56 8.61
N ALA A 81 -3.55 2.66 7.85
CA ALA A 81 -4.66 3.18 7.05
C ALA A 81 -5.26 2.14 6.08
N PRO A 82 -4.48 1.39 5.26
CA PRO A 82 -5.00 0.32 4.45
C PRO A 82 -5.58 -0.85 5.26
N GLY A 83 -4.99 -1.13 6.44
CA GLY A 83 -5.49 -2.15 7.37
C GLY A 83 -6.88 -1.85 7.89
N PHE A 84 -7.12 -0.61 8.33
CA PHE A 84 -8.45 -0.14 8.75
C PHE A 84 -9.47 -0.19 7.61
N PHE A 85 -9.08 0.27 6.41
CA PHE A 85 -9.94 0.23 5.23
C PHE A 85 -10.35 -1.22 4.88
N ARG A 86 -9.41 -2.16 4.95
CA ARG A 86 -9.70 -3.60 4.77
C ARG A 86 -10.66 -4.12 5.84
N ALA A 87 -10.36 -3.89 7.12
CA ALA A 87 -11.19 -4.39 8.22
C ALA A 87 -12.63 -3.87 8.14
N TYR A 88 -12.83 -2.63 7.70
CA TYR A 88 -14.16 -2.09 7.41
C TYR A 88 -14.84 -2.80 6.23
N ARG A 89 -14.13 -2.99 5.11
CA ARG A 89 -14.67 -3.69 3.94
C ARG A 89 -15.02 -5.16 4.22
N PHE A 90 -14.42 -5.76 5.24
CA PHE A 90 -14.67 -7.15 5.63
C PHE A 90 -15.92 -7.36 6.48
N ILE A 91 -16.53 -6.32 7.05
CA ILE A 91 -17.73 -6.42 7.92
C ILE A 91 -18.82 -7.33 7.34
N PRO A 92 -19.19 -7.25 6.03
CA PRO A 92 -20.21 -8.12 5.45
C PRO A 92 -19.87 -9.62 5.49
N THR A 93 -18.58 -9.96 5.54
CA THR A 93 -18.08 -11.36 5.51
C THR A 93 -17.56 -11.86 6.86
N SER A 94 -17.12 -10.96 7.74
CA SER A 94 -16.66 -11.28 9.10
C SER A 94 -17.74 -11.09 10.17
N GLY A 95 -18.89 -10.49 9.83
CA GLY A 95 -19.99 -10.19 10.75
C GLY A 95 -19.72 -9.02 11.70
N ALA A 96 -18.47 -8.61 11.84
CA ALA A 96 -18.03 -7.47 12.65
C ALA A 96 -16.73 -6.88 12.11
N PHE A 97 -16.37 -5.68 12.58
CA PHE A 97 -15.05 -5.10 12.32
C PHE A 97 -13.96 -5.98 12.94
N SER A 98 -13.04 -6.47 12.10
CA SER A 98 -11.96 -7.35 12.55
C SER A 98 -10.67 -7.08 11.80
N LEU A 99 -9.68 -6.50 12.50
CA LEU A 99 -8.32 -6.36 11.98
C LEU A 99 -7.71 -7.74 11.72
N TYR A 100 -7.97 -8.72 12.58
CA TYR A 100 -7.48 -10.08 12.37
C TYR A 100 -7.97 -10.67 11.04
N ALA A 101 -9.25 -10.48 10.70
CA ALA A 101 -9.80 -10.92 9.42
C ALA A 101 -9.14 -10.20 8.23
N ALA A 102 -8.83 -8.90 8.38
CA ALA A 102 -8.19 -8.09 7.33
C ALA A 102 -6.78 -8.57 6.94
N PHE A 103 -6.10 -9.34 7.80
CA PHE A 103 -4.78 -9.91 7.52
C PHE A 103 -4.80 -11.40 7.21
N ASN A 104 -5.84 -12.14 7.61
CA ASN A 104 -5.87 -13.61 7.51
C ASN A 104 -6.88 -14.17 6.51
N LYS A 105 -7.86 -13.39 6.04
CA LYS A 105 -8.87 -13.86 5.09
C LYS A 105 -8.63 -13.24 3.72
N GLY A 106 -8.26 -14.05 2.72
CA GLY A 106 -8.09 -13.65 1.31
C GLY A 106 -6.63 -13.41 0.87
N PRO A 107 -6.38 -13.17 -0.43
CA PRO A 107 -5.05 -12.94 -1.02
C PRO A 107 -4.49 -11.55 -0.69
N TYR A 108 -4.44 -11.19 0.59
CA TYR A 108 -3.99 -9.88 1.02
C TYR A 108 -2.49 -9.87 1.27
N TYR A 109 -1.79 -9.52 0.21
CA TYR A 109 -0.42 -9.03 0.24
C TYR A 109 -0.30 -7.76 1.11
N ILE A 110 0.91 -7.45 1.56
CA ILE A 110 1.31 -6.22 2.26
C ILE A 110 1.04 -5.04 1.35
N ILE A 111 1.33 -5.16 0.05
CA ILE A 111 1.10 -4.10 -0.94
C ILE A 111 0.01 -4.52 -1.94
N LEU A 112 -1.11 -3.77 -1.96
CA LEU A 112 -2.12 -3.83 -3.02
C LEU A 112 -2.04 -2.58 -3.91
N THR A 113 -2.69 -2.63 -5.08
CA THR A 113 -2.62 -1.58 -6.12
C THR A 113 -2.99 -0.18 -5.62
N GLY A 114 -3.86 -0.06 -4.61
CA GLY A 114 -4.25 1.23 -4.02
C GLY A 114 -3.40 1.69 -2.83
N TYR A 115 -2.43 0.88 -2.38
CA TYR A 115 -1.73 1.13 -1.12
C TYR A 115 -0.75 2.27 -1.26
N LEU A 116 0.00 2.33 -2.37
CA LEU A 116 0.90 3.45 -2.64
C LEU A 116 0.18 4.80 -2.55
N VAL A 117 -1.03 4.90 -3.09
CA VAL A 117 -1.81 6.14 -3.05
C VAL A 117 -2.19 6.48 -1.61
N LEU A 118 -2.69 5.51 -0.84
CA LEU A 118 -3.09 5.74 0.55
C LEU A 118 -1.88 6.07 1.44
N THR A 119 -0.76 5.38 1.21
CA THR A 119 0.52 5.64 1.88
C THR A 119 0.98 7.06 1.57
N LEU A 120 1.04 7.48 0.31
CA LEU A 120 1.42 8.84 -0.05
C LEU A 120 0.47 9.90 0.54
N LEU A 121 -0.83 9.63 0.59
CA LEU A 121 -1.80 10.56 1.19
C LEU A 121 -1.61 10.76 2.70
N VAL A 122 -1.04 9.78 3.40
CA VAL A 122 -0.78 9.87 4.84
C VAL A 122 0.65 10.33 5.11
N GLU A 123 1.62 9.69 4.47
CA GLU A 123 3.04 9.86 4.76
C GLU A 123 3.57 11.19 4.27
N LEU A 124 3.19 11.62 3.06
CA LEU A 124 3.64 12.88 2.50
C LEU A 124 3.27 14.07 3.38
N PRO A 125 2.01 14.29 3.80
CA PRO A 125 1.69 15.41 4.69
C PRO A 125 2.36 15.27 6.06
N VAL A 126 2.37 14.07 6.67
CA VAL A 126 2.97 13.87 8.00
C VAL A 126 4.45 14.20 8.01
N VAL A 127 5.22 13.64 7.06
CA VAL A 127 6.67 13.88 6.97
C VAL A 127 6.94 15.31 6.54
N TYR A 128 6.21 15.83 5.53
CA TYR A 128 6.43 17.17 5.04
C TYR A 128 6.17 18.24 6.10
N PHE A 129 5.02 18.23 6.77
CA PHE A 129 4.71 19.25 7.77
C PHE A 129 5.63 19.21 9.00
N SER A 130 6.10 18.01 9.36
CA SER A 130 6.96 17.80 10.53
C SER A 130 8.43 18.20 10.30
N LEU A 131 8.96 17.97 9.09
CA LEU A 131 10.39 18.18 8.78
C LEU A 131 10.67 19.29 7.75
N ARG A 132 9.66 19.95 7.17
CA ARG A 132 9.86 21.04 6.17
C ARG A 132 10.76 22.18 6.65
N LYS A 133 10.89 22.39 7.97
CA LYS A 133 11.75 23.42 8.56
C LYS A 133 13.23 23.02 8.59
N GLU A 134 13.51 21.73 8.49
CA GLU A 134 14.86 21.16 8.51
C GLU A 134 15.39 20.84 7.13
N ALA A 135 14.51 20.78 6.12
CA ALA A 135 14.88 20.53 4.74
C ALA A 135 15.55 21.75 4.11
N ARG A 136 16.72 21.55 3.52
CA ARG A 136 17.46 22.61 2.82
C ARG A 136 16.76 23.07 1.53
N ASN A 137 16.08 22.16 0.83
CA ASN A 137 15.31 22.46 -0.38
C ASN A 137 13.97 21.71 -0.37
N LYS A 138 12.86 22.47 -0.46
CA LYS A 138 11.49 21.94 -0.43
C LYS A 138 11.21 20.93 -1.54
N TRP A 139 11.66 21.19 -2.76
CA TRP A 139 11.42 20.31 -3.91
C TRP A 139 12.19 19.00 -3.79
N SER A 140 13.48 19.07 -3.44
CA SER A 140 14.31 17.87 -3.20
C SER A 140 13.72 17.00 -2.09
N PHE A 141 13.17 17.63 -1.05
CA PHE A 141 12.56 16.95 0.07
C PHE A 141 11.22 16.28 -0.29
N ILE A 142 10.33 16.95 -1.02
CA ILE A 142 9.09 16.31 -1.52
C ILE A 142 9.42 15.15 -2.46
N ILE A 143 10.34 15.34 -3.40
CA ILE A 143 10.79 14.30 -4.33
C ILE A 143 11.35 13.12 -3.55
N SER A 144 12.17 13.38 -2.52
CA SER A 144 12.73 12.33 -1.67
C SER A 144 11.64 11.47 -1.03
N ILE A 145 10.60 12.06 -0.44
CA ILE A 145 9.51 11.33 0.21
C ILE A 145 8.75 10.48 -0.81
N ILE A 146 8.37 11.07 -1.95
CA ILE A 146 7.60 10.37 -2.99
C ILE A 146 8.42 9.21 -3.58
N THR A 147 9.65 9.47 -3.98
CA THR A 147 10.50 8.47 -4.62
C THR A 147 10.86 7.33 -3.68
N SER A 148 11.16 7.61 -2.41
CA SER A 148 11.44 6.57 -1.43
C SER A 148 10.24 5.67 -1.22
N ASN A 149 9.04 6.23 -1.07
CA ASN A 149 7.79 5.48 -0.92
C ASN A 149 7.48 4.60 -2.14
N ILE A 150 7.70 5.10 -3.35
CA ILE A 150 7.53 4.31 -4.58
C ILE A 150 8.51 3.14 -4.58
N ILE A 151 9.79 3.40 -4.30
CA ILE A 151 10.85 2.39 -4.32
C ILE A 151 10.57 1.31 -3.26
N THR A 152 10.27 1.68 -2.02
CA THR A 152 9.98 0.74 -0.94
C THR A 152 8.73 -0.08 -1.24
N THR A 153 7.67 0.57 -1.73
CA THR A 153 6.43 -0.12 -2.13
C THR A 153 6.67 -1.15 -3.23
N VAL A 154 7.44 -0.79 -4.27
CA VAL A 154 7.79 -1.70 -5.37
C VAL A 154 8.66 -2.85 -4.86
N LEU A 155 9.66 -2.56 -4.04
CA LEU A 155 10.55 -3.57 -3.46
C LEU A 155 9.77 -4.58 -2.62
N VAL A 156 8.92 -4.11 -1.70
CA VAL A 156 8.07 -4.97 -0.88
C VAL A 156 7.15 -5.80 -1.78
N ALA A 157 6.51 -5.19 -2.79
CA ALA A 157 5.62 -5.91 -3.69
C ALA A 157 6.32 -7.01 -4.51
N ILE A 158 7.56 -6.79 -4.93
CA ILE A 158 8.35 -7.79 -5.66
C ILE A 158 8.77 -8.92 -4.72
N CYS A 159 9.41 -8.59 -3.60
CA CYS A 159 9.88 -9.58 -2.64
C CYS A 159 8.72 -10.43 -2.11
N GLU A 160 7.61 -9.78 -1.78
CA GLU A 160 6.44 -10.46 -1.26
C GLU A 160 5.82 -11.42 -2.27
N ARG A 161 5.71 -11.04 -3.55
CA ARG A 161 5.16 -11.94 -4.59
C ARG A 161 6.07 -13.14 -4.89
N GLN A 162 7.37 -13.01 -4.64
CA GLN A 162 8.31 -14.12 -4.78
C GLN A 162 8.28 -15.06 -3.58
N ILE A 163 8.09 -14.53 -2.36
CA ILE A 163 8.16 -15.28 -1.11
C ILE A 163 6.80 -15.87 -0.71
N CYS A 164 5.73 -15.08 -0.82
CA CYS A 164 4.38 -15.41 -0.37
C CYS A 164 3.55 -15.91 -1.55
N ILE A 165 3.58 -17.20 -1.82
CA ILE A 165 2.78 -17.83 -2.87
C ILE A 165 1.50 -18.33 -2.21
N GLY A 166 0.34 -17.94 -2.75
CA GLY A 166 -0.94 -18.47 -2.29
C GLY A 166 -1.81 -18.98 -3.43
N ARG A 167 -2.84 -19.74 -3.06
CA ARG A 167 -3.80 -20.38 -3.96
C ARG A 167 -5.21 -20.28 -3.37
N TRP A 168 -6.20 -20.30 -4.25
CA TRP A 168 -7.62 -20.36 -3.90
C TRP A 168 -8.02 -21.76 -3.45
#